data_AF-M1PYT9-F1
#
_entry.id   AF-M1PYT9-F1
#
_cell.length_a   1.000
_cell.length_b   1.000
_cell.length_c   1.000
_cell.angle_alpha   90.00
_cell.angle_beta   90.00
_cell.angle_gamma   90.00
#
_symmetry.space_group_name_H-M   'P 1'
#
loop_
_entity.id
_entity.type
_entity.pdbx_description
1 polymer ?
#
loop_
_entity_poly.entity_id
_entity_poly.type
_entity_poly.pdbx_seq_one_letter_code
_entity_poly.pdbx_strand_id
1 'polypeptide(L)' 'MEYVRKICPICGNEFIVLKKVEDKAIYCTLECLSAAQGKVKREKVFSGVSA' A
#
# COMPACT_ATOMS: atom_id res chain seq x y z
N MET A 1 12.51 -9.75 20.06
CA MET A 1 11.57 -8.97 19.23
C MET A 1 11.49 -9.67 17.89
N GLU A 2 10.37 -10.34 17.59
CA GLU A 2 10.20 -11.12 16.35
C GLU A 2 9.72 -10.24 15.20
N TYR A 3 10.30 -10.44 14.02
CA TYR A 3 9.94 -9.75 12.79
C TYR A 3 9.50 -10.79 11.76
N VAL A 4 8.48 -10.44 10.97
CA VAL A 4 7.98 -11.26 9.87
C VAL A 4 8.08 -10.47 8.57
N ARG A 5 8.41 -11.17 7.50
CA ARG A 5 8.55 -10.62 6.14
C ARG A 5 7.25 -10.86 5.40
N LYS A 6 6.70 -9.81 4.80
CA LYS A 6 5.45 -9.83 4.05
C LYS A 6 5.65 -9.15 2.70
N ILE A 7 4.80 -9.51 1.75
CA ILE A 7 4.77 -8.89 0.42
C ILE A 7 3.57 -7.94 0.38
N CYS A 8 3.79 -6.70 -0.03
CA CYS A 8 2.71 -5.74 -0.16
C CYS A 8 1.82 -6.12 -1.34
N PRO A 9 0.50 -6.32 -1.16
CA PRO A 9 -0.39 -6.71 -2.25
C PRO A 9 -0.64 -5.59 -3.28
N ILE A 10 -0.24 -4.35 -2.99
CA ILE A 10 -0.43 -3.20 -3.87
C ILE A 10 0.73 -3.00 -4.85
N CYS A 11 1.96 -3.11 -4.36
CA CYS A 11 3.16 -2.83 -5.16
C CYS A 11 4.09 -4.04 -5.35
N GLY A 12 3.82 -5.16 -4.66
CA GLY A 12 4.65 -6.38 -4.76
C GLY A 12 5.99 -6.31 -4.02
N ASN A 13 6.29 -5.22 -3.31
CA ASN A 13 7.54 -5.10 -2.57
C ASN A 13 7.53 -5.91 -1.27
N GLU A 14 8.67 -6.53 -0.96
CA GLU A 14 8.91 -7.16 0.33
C GLU A 14 9.19 -6.12 1.42
N PHE A 15 8.57 -6.29 2.58
CA PHE A 15 8.75 -5.43 3.74
C PHE A 15 8.72 -6.23 5.04
N ILE A 16 9.37 -5.69 6.06
CA ILE A 16 9.54 -6.35 7.36
C ILE A 16 8.62 -5.66 8.37
N VAL A 17 7.82 -6.44 9.08
CA VAL A 17 6.92 -5.96 10.13
C VAL A 17 7.17 -6.70 11.43
N LEU A 18 6.85 -6.04 12.54
CA LEU A 18 6.91 -6.66 13.86
C LEU A 18 5.78 -7.69 14.00
N LYS A 19 6.08 -8.88 14.52
CA LYS A 19 5.11 -9.97 14.69
C LYS A 19 3.86 -9.53 15.46
N LYS A 20 4.02 -8.69 16.48
CA LYS A 20 2.93 -8.09 17.27
C LYS A 20 1.94 -7.22 16.48
N VAL A 21 2.32 -6.71 15.32
CA VAL A 21 1.48 -5.86 14.46
C VAL A 21 1.30 -6.46 13.07
N GLU A 22 1.72 -7.71 12.84
CA GLU A 22 1.61 -8.36 11.53
C GLU A 22 0.17 -8.44 11.02
N ASP A 23 -0.76 -8.56 11.97
CA ASP A 23 -2.21 -8.62 11.74
C ASP A 23 -2.76 -7.29 11.21
N LYS A 24 -2.18 -6.17 11.66
CA LYS A 24 -2.56 -4.81 11.24
C LYS A 24 -1.73 -4.30 10.05
N ALA A 25 -0.50 -4.76 9.91
CA ALA A 25 0.46 -4.28 8.92
C ALA A 25 0.36 -5.12 7.62
N ILE A 26 -0.60 -4.74 6.78
CA ILE A 26 -0.90 -5.41 5.49
C ILE A 26 -0.08 -4.80 4.33
N TYR A 27 0.24 -3.51 4.41
CA TYR A 27 0.86 -2.75 3.32
C TYR A 27 2.23 -2.22 3.71
N CYS A 28 3.16 -2.12 2.75
CA CYS A 28 4.52 -1.66 2.98
C CYS A 28 4.60 -0.17 3.36
N THR A 29 3.67 0.64 2.87
CA THR A 29 3.64 2.09 3.06
C THR A 29 2.22 2.61 3.28
N LEU A 30 2.12 3.79 3.88
CA LEU A 30 0.84 4.51 4.04
C LEU A 30 0.19 4.83 2.69
N GLU A 31 0.98 5.00 1.64
CA GLU A 31 0.47 5.23 0.28
C GLU A 31 -0.27 4.00 -0.26
N CYS A 32 0.32 2.81 -0.10
CA CYS A 32 -0.35 1.54 -0.44
C CYS A 32 -1.59 1.30 0.42
N LEU A 33 -1.53 1.64 1.71
CA LEU A 33 -2.69 1.61 2.60
C LEU A 33 -3.81 2.52 2.11
N SER A 34 -3.48 3.76 1.71
CA SER A 34 -4.43 4.74 1.19
C SER A 34 -5.04 4.29 -0.15
N ALA A 35 -4.21 3.77 -1.06
CA ALA A 35 -4.65 3.20 -2.32
C ALA A 35 -5.62 2.02 -2.12
N ALA A 36 -5.36 1.17 -1.13
CA ALA A 36 -6.23 0.06 -0.79
C ALA A 36 -7.50 0.47 -0.03
N GLN A 37 -7.42 1.48 0.86
CA GLN A 37 -8.57 1.99 1.61
C GLN A 37 -9.51 2.85 0.77
N GLY A 38 -9.05 3.33 -0.39
CA GLY A 38 -9.87 3.51 -1.59
C GLY A 38 -11.30 3.96 -1.37
N LYS A 39 -11.54 5.03 -0.58
CA LYS A 39 -12.78 5.79 -0.69
C LYS A 39 -12.74 6.48 -2.05
N VAL A 40 -13.29 5.76 -3.03
CA VAL A 40 -13.87 6.26 -4.27
C VAL A 40 -14.20 7.75 -4.21
N LYS A 41 -13.42 8.55 -4.95
CA LYS A 41 -14.02 9.56 -5.82
C LYS A 41 -13.28 9.55 -7.15
N ARG A 42 -13.84 8.73 -8.02
CA ARG A 42 -13.61 8.65 -9.46
C ARG A 42 -13.81 10.02 -10.08
N GLU A 43 -12.75 10.77 -10.33
CA GLU A 43 -12.76 11.86 -11.31
C GLU A 43 -11.51 11.76 -12.20
N LYS A 44 -11.67 10.93 -13.23
CA LYS A 44 -11.15 11.08 -14.59
C LYS A 44 -9.69 11.55 -14.73
N VAL A 45 -8.81 10.58 -14.94
CA VAL A 45 -7.61 10.74 -15.76
C VAL A 45 -8.06 11.20 -17.16
N PHE A 46 -7.97 12.50 -17.44
CA PHE A 46 -7.71 13.01 -18.79
C PHE A 46 -7.32 14.50 -18.74
N SER A 47 -6.02 14.78 -18.86
CA SER A 47 -5.40 15.98 -19.44
C SER A 47 -3.89 15.71 -19.32
N GLY A 48 -3.24 15.12 -20.32
CA GLY A 48 -2.95 15.79 -21.58
C GLY A 48 -1.58 16.45 -21.44
N VAL A 49 -0.51 15.70 -21.69
CA VAL A 49 0.80 16.30 -21.95
C VAL A 49 0.70 17.00 -23.30
N SER A 50 0.70 18.33 -23.29
CA SER A 50 0.84 19.13 -24.49
C SER A 50 2.33 19.28 -24.78
N ALA A 51 2.71 18.90 -26.00
CA ALA A 51 4.01 19.14 -26.61
C ALA A 51 4.29 20.64 -26.81
#